data_AF-X8CN65-F1
#
_entry.id   AF-X8CN65-F1
#
_cell.length_a   1.000
_cell.length_b   1.000
_cell.length_c   1.000
_cell.angle_alpha   90.00
_cell.angle_beta   90.00
_cell.angle_gamma   90.00
#
_symmetry.space_group_name_H-M   'P 1'
#
loop_
_entity.id
_entity.type
_entity.pdbx_description
1 polymer ?
#
loop_
_entity_poly.entity_id
_entity_poly.type
_entity_poly.pdbx_seq_one_letter_code
_entity_poly.pdbx_strand_id
1 'polypeptide(L)'
;MGTPPDDADFLDVRLGIGIQQASDSAVSLQWPEVPIGEELEPVTGGALRDFILEQSKIRGIGKVLSLRSKPGFSFISDDPGELHSFMRAILCSLAVYHSPRM
;
A
#
# COMPACT_ATOMS: atom_id res chain seq x y z
N MET A 1 -19.11 -15.82 -3.15
CA MET A 1 -19.32 -14.66 -2.26
C MET A 1 -18.36 -13.60 -2.76
N GLY A 2 -18.80 -12.75 -3.69
CA GLY A 2 -17.97 -11.67 -4.25
C GLY A 2 -18.26 -10.37 -3.51
N THR A 3 -17.30 -9.46 -3.44
CA THR A 3 -17.48 -8.15 -2.79
C THR A 3 -18.53 -7.32 -3.56
N PRO A 4 -19.61 -6.85 -2.92
CA PRO A 4 -20.63 -6.00 -3.54
C PRO A 4 -20.06 -4.72 -4.18
N PRO A 5 -20.71 -4.12 -5.21
CA PRO A 5 -20.21 -2.90 -5.85
C PRO A 5 -20.08 -1.67 -4.92
N ASP A 6 -20.90 -1.65 -3.88
CA ASP A 6 -20.94 -0.65 -2.80
C ASP A 6 -19.86 -0.86 -1.73
N ASP A 7 -19.11 -1.96 -1.81
CA ASP A 7 -17.99 -2.23 -0.91
C ASP A 7 -16.82 -1.26 -1.16
N ALA A 8 -16.16 -0.85 -0.08
CA ALA A 8 -15.02 0.07 -0.11
C ALA A 8 -13.84 -0.52 -0.91
N ASP A 9 -13.69 -1.84 -0.89
CA ASP A 9 -12.59 -2.55 -1.55
C ASP A 9 -12.99 -3.12 -2.93
N PHE A 10 -14.18 -2.78 -3.44
CA PHE A 10 -14.59 -3.24 -4.77
C PHE A 10 -13.72 -2.64 -5.88
N LEU A 11 -13.18 -3.50 -6.75
CA LEU A 11 -12.17 -3.18 -7.77
C LEU A 11 -10.80 -2.74 -7.23
N ASP A 12 -10.48 -3.12 -6.00
CA ASP A 12 -9.12 -3.03 -5.48
C ASP A 12 -8.29 -4.26 -5.90
N VAL A 13 -7.14 -4.01 -6.50
CA VAL A 13 -6.25 -5.06 -7.03
C VAL A 13 -4.86 -5.00 -6.41
N ARG A 14 -4.33 -6.17 -6.05
CA ARG A 14 -2.95 -6.29 -5.57
C ARG A 14 -1.99 -6.28 -6.75
N LEU A 15 -1.05 -5.32 -6.75
CA LEU A 15 -0.01 -5.19 -7.77
C LEU A 15 1.27 -5.94 -7.41
N GLY A 16 1.55 -6.13 -6.13
CA GLY A 16 2.79 -6.79 -5.72
C GLY A 16 3.07 -6.66 -4.23
N ILE A 17 4.35 -6.73 -3.88
CA ILE A 17 4.87 -6.55 -2.53
C ILE A 17 5.74 -5.30 -2.52
N GLY A 18 5.62 -4.47 -1.50
CA GLY A 18 6.42 -3.26 -1.40
C GLY A 18 6.47 -2.70 0.02
N ILE A 19 6.66 -1.38 0.07
CA ILE A 19 6.73 -0.60 1.30
C ILE A 19 5.54 0.36 1.33
N GLN A 20 4.93 0.51 2.51
CA GLN A 20 3.84 1.44 2.75
C GLN A 20 4.15 2.27 4.00
N GLN A 21 3.80 3.55 3.97
CA GLN A 21 3.81 4.37 5.17
C GLN A 21 2.70 3.89 6.10
N ALA A 22 3.00 3.73 7.38
CA ALA A 22 2.03 3.30 8.37
C ALA A 22 0.85 4.27 8.47
N SER A 23 1.08 5.57 8.25
CA SER A 23 0.03 6.60 8.17
C SER A 23 -1.02 6.33 7.10
N ASP A 24 -0.64 5.66 6.02
CA ASP A 24 -1.49 5.35 4.87
C ASP A 24 -2.07 3.93 4.97
N SER A 25 -1.96 3.29 6.13
CA SER A 25 -2.46 1.95 6.40
C SER A 25 -3.64 1.99 7.38
N ALA A 26 -4.30 0.84 7.58
CA ALA A 26 -5.33 0.70 8.61
C ALA A 26 -4.75 0.67 10.05
N VAL A 27 -3.42 0.75 10.19
CA VAL A 27 -2.72 0.79 11.46
C VAL A 27 -2.43 2.23 11.85
N SER A 28 -3.00 2.69 12.96
CA SER A 28 -2.67 3.99 13.54
C SER A 28 -1.43 3.86 14.43
N LEU A 29 -0.36 4.59 14.10
CA LEU A 29 0.77 4.80 15.00
C LEU A 29 0.50 6.02 15.87
N GLN A 30 0.45 5.83 17.19
CA GLN A 30 0.50 6.92 18.14
C GLN A 30 1.95 7.17 18.55
N TRP A 31 2.48 8.31 18.11
CA TRP A 31 3.81 8.74 18.53
C TRP A 31 3.74 9.39 19.91
N PRO A 32 4.75 9.18 20.77
CA PRO A 32 4.84 9.93 22.03
C PRO A 32 5.05 11.41 21.74
N GLU A 33 4.69 12.26 22.69
CA GLU A 33 5.02 13.69 22.63
C GLU A 33 6.55 13.85 22.72
N VAL A 34 7.17 14.36 21.67
CA VAL A 34 8.62 14.54 21.58
C VAL A 34 8.97 15.99 21.91
N PRO A 35 9.82 16.24 22.93
CA PRO A 35 10.29 17.59 23.24
C PRO A 35 10.99 18.25 22.04
N ILE A 36 10.94 19.57 21.99
CA ILE A 36 11.63 20.36 20.96
C ILE A 36 13.16 20.18 21.08
N GLY A 37 13.85 20.23 19.95
CA GLY A 37 15.25 19.78 19.81
C GLY A 37 16.28 20.45 20.73
N GLU A 38 15.99 21.62 21.31
CA GLU A 38 16.86 22.30 22.29
C GLU A 38 16.89 21.58 23.66
N GLU A 39 15.84 20.81 23.99
CA GLU A 39 15.71 20.06 25.24
C GLU A 39 16.18 18.59 25.12
N LEU A 40 16.39 18.13 23.88
CA LEU A 40 16.82 16.76 23.61
C LEU A 40 18.34 16.63 23.64
N GLU A 41 18.82 15.62 24.35
CA GLU A 41 20.22 15.23 24.28
C GLU A 41 20.54 14.75 22.84
N PRO A 42 21.65 15.20 22.22
CA PRO A 42 21.90 15.01 20.79
C PRO A 42 21.91 13.55 20.32
N VAL A 43 22.47 12.64 21.11
CA VAL A 43 22.60 11.21 20.74
C VAL A 43 21.24 10.52 20.83
N THR A 44 20.52 10.73 21.93
CA THR A 44 19.22 10.10 22.21
C THR A 44 18.14 10.68 21.30
N GLY A 45 18.15 11.99 21.07
CA GLY A 45 17.26 12.65 20.10
C GLY A 45 17.49 12.16 18.67
N GLY A 46 18.74 11.95 18.28
CA GLY A 46 19.09 11.34 17.00
C GLY A 46 18.56 9.91 16.88
N ALA A 47 18.81 9.07 17.89
CA ALA A 47 18.33 7.68 17.92
C ALA A 47 16.80 7.58 17.87
N LEU A 48 16.09 8.46 18.59
CA LEU A 48 14.62 8.52 18.55
C LEU A 48 14.09 8.89 17.16
N ARG A 49 14.72 9.87 16.50
CA ARG A 49 14.36 10.25 15.12
C ARG A 49 14.54 9.08 14.16
N ASP A 50 15.68 8.40 14.22
CA ASP A 50 15.98 7.26 13.35
C ASP A 50 14.99 6.12 13.59
N PHE A 51 14.63 5.86 14.85
CA PHE A 51 13.61 4.89 15.22
C PHE A 51 12.24 5.22 14.61
N ILE A 52 11.77 6.47 14.75
CA ILE A 52 10.47 6.90 14.20
C ILE A 52 10.45 6.73 12.67
N LEU A 53 11.53 7.12 11.97
CA LEU A 53 11.64 7.00 10.51
C LEU A 53 11.65 5.55 10.02
N GLU A 54 12.14 4.62 10.85
CA GLU A 54 12.23 3.22 10.51
C GLU A 54 10.92 2.47 10.80
N GLN A 55 10.30 2.76 11.94
CA GLN A 55 9.02 2.16 12.36
C GLN A 55 7.80 2.74 11.64
N SER A 56 7.92 3.89 10.99
CA SER A 56 6.86 4.44 10.14
C SER A 56 6.66 3.67 8.83
N LYS A 57 7.52 2.70 8.50
CA LYS A 57 7.48 1.95 7.23
C LYS A 57 7.09 0.50 7.46
N ILE A 58 5.96 0.10 6.88
CA ILE A 58 5.55 -1.30 6.80
C ILE A 58 6.15 -1.90 5.53
N ARG A 59 7.03 -2.90 5.69
CA ARG A 59 7.74 -3.58 4.60
C ARG A 59 7.12 -4.94 4.30
N GLY A 60 7.31 -5.42 3.09
CA GLY A 60 6.84 -6.75 2.70
C GLY A 60 5.31 -6.85 2.59
N ILE A 61 4.62 -5.71 2.51
CA ILE A 61 3.16 -5.65 2.46
C ILE A 61 2.66 -5.63 1.01
N GLY A 62 1.47 -6.21 0.80
CA GLY A 62 0.78 -6.14 -0.48
C GLY A 62 0.46 -4.69 -0.87
N LYS A 63 0.90 -4.27 -2.06
CA LYS A 63 0.49 -2.97 -2.62
C LYS A 63 -0.81 -3.14 -3.38
N VAL A 64 -1.82 -2.39 -2.97
CA VAL A 64 -3.16 -2.41 -3.56
C VAL A 64 -3.38 -1.12 -4.34
N LEU A 65 -4.07 -1.23 -5.47
CA LEU A 65 -4.52 -0.13 -6.29
C LEU A 65 -6.02 -0.22 -6.46
N SER A 66 -6.73 0.85 -6.12
CA SER A 66 -8.14 0.98 -6.47
C SER A 66 -8.28 1.39 -7.93
N LEU A 67 -8.87 0.53 -8.76
CA LEU A 67 -9.11 0.85 -10.17
C LEU A 67 -10.16 1.95 -10.35
N ARG A 68 -10.96 2.24 -9.32
CA ARG A 68 -11.93 3.36 -9.33
C ARG A 68 -11.27 4.72 -9.12
N SER A 69 -10.03 4.76 -8.65
CA SER A 69 -9.35 6.02 -8.30
C SER A 69 -9.03 6.89 -9.52
N LYS A 70 -8.98 6.30 -10.73
CA LYS A 70 -8.75 6.99 -12.00
C LYS A 70 -9.53 6.31 -13.13
N PRO A 71 -9.87 7.05 -14.21
CA PRO A 71 -10.59 6.50 -15.35
C PRO A 71 -9.78 5.48 -16.16
N GLY A 72 -8.46 5.41 -15.98
CA GLY A 72 -7.61 4.45 -16.66
C GLY A 72 -6.18 4.45 -16.14
N PHE A 73 -5.48 3.34 -16.39
CA PHE A 73 -4.08 3.13 -16.02
C PHE A 73 -3.32 2.60 -17.23
N SER A 74 -2.08 3.05 -17.38
CA SER A 74 -1.13 2.48 -18.32
C SER A 74 -0.04 1.77 -17.55
N PHE A 75 0.24 0.53 -17.92
CA PHE A 75 1.33 -0.26 -17.36
C PHE A 75 2.34 -0.51 -18.47
N ILE A 76 3.60 -0.20 -18.17
CA ILE A 76 4.68 -0.18 -19.15
C ILE A 76 5.76 -1.13 -18.66
N SER A 77 6.27 -1.97 -19.55
CA SER A 77 7.46 -2.80 -19.35
C SER A 77 8.21 -2.90 -20.67
N ASP A 78 9.52 -3.04 -20.59
CA ASP A 78 10.38 -3.32 -21.75
C ASP A 78 10.25 -4.78 -22.22
N ASP A 79 9.77 -5.68 -21.34
CA ASP A 79 9.43 -7.07 -21.69
C ASP A 79 7.91 -7.29 -21.73
N PRO A 80 7.32 -7.54 -22.92
CA PRO A 80 5.92 -7.90 -23.06
C PRO A 80 5.51 -9.16 -22.28
N GLY A 81 6.43 -10.12 -22.07
CA GLY A 81 6.17 -11.35 -21.33
C GLY A 81 5.88 -11.09 -19.85
N GLU A 82 6.67 -10.23 -19.22
CA GLU A 82 6.45 -9.75 -17.85
C GLU A 82 5.13 -8.97 -17.75
N LEU A 83 4.89 -8.04 -18.69
CA LEU A 83 3.66 -7.23 -18.69
C LEU A 83 2.41 -8.11 -18.79
N HIS A 84 2.40 -9.10 -19.69
CA HIS A 84 1.28 -10.02 -19.82
C HIS A 84 1.10 -10.90 -18.58
N SER A 85 2.19 -11.34 -17.95
CA SER A 85 2.13 -12.13 -16.71
C SER A 85 1.53 -11.33 -15.56
N PHE A 86 1.93 -10.06 -15.45
CA PHE A 86 1.37 -9.11 -14.50
C PHE A 86 -0.12 -8.85 -14.74
N MET A 87 -0.51 -8.59 -16.00
CA MET A 87 -1.92 -8.40 -16.36
C MET A 87 -2.79 -9.62 -16.05
N ARG A 88 -2.28 -10.82 -16.34
CA ARG A 88 -3.00 -12.05 -15.97
C ARG A 88 -3.19 -12.17 -14.47
N ALA A 89 -2.18 -11.85 -13.66
CA ALA A 89 -2.31 -11.87 -12.21
C ALA A 89 -3.41 -10.91 -11.72
N ILE A 90 -3.47 -9.70 -12.26
CA ILE A 90 -4.53 -8.73 -11.97
C ILE A 90 -5.91 -9.28 -12.35
N LEU A 91 -6.07 -9.76 -13.59
CA LEU A 91 -7.34 -10.28 -14.09
C LEU A 91 -7.81 -11.51 -13.29
N CYS A 92 -6.91 -12.42 -12.94
CA CYS A 92 -7.22 -13.56 -12.09
C CYS A 92 -7.68 -13.13 -10.70
N SER A 93 -7.01 -12.15 -10.08
CA SER A 93 -7.43 -11.58 -8.80
C SER A 93 -8.86 -11.03 -8.88
N LEU A 94 -9.15 -10.21 -9.88
CA LEU A 94 -10.49 -9.64 -10.09
C LEU A 94 -11.55 -10.74 -10.28
N ALA A 95 -11.26 -11.74 -11.10
CA ALA A 95 -12.20 -12.84 -11.37
C ALA A 95 -12.46 -13.72 -10.14
N VAL A 96 -11.52 -13.80 -9.19
CA VAL A 96 -11.69 -14.54 -7.94
C VAL A 96 -12.53 -13.74 -6.93
N TYR A 97 -12.31 -12.43 -6.82
CA TYR A 97 -12.96 -11.60 -5.79
C TYR A 97 -14.29 -10.97 -6.24
N HIS A 98 -14.55 -10.86 -7.55
CA HIS A 98 -15.73 -10.18 -8.08
C HIS A 98 -16.57 -11.11 -8.97
N SER A 99 -17.90 -11.00 -8.83
CA SER A 99 -18.83 -11.75 -9.67
C SER A 99 -18.92 -11.11 -11.06
N PRO A 100 -18.96 -11.89 -12.15
CA PRO A 100 -19.15 -11.36 -13.51
C PRO A 100 -20.57 -10.82 -13.76
N ARG A 101 -21.51 -11.07 -12.84
CA ARG A 101 -22.91 -10.62 -12.93
C ARG A 101 -23.22 -9.39 -12.07
N MET A 102 -22.20 -8.79 -11.47
CA MET A 102 -22.35 -7.53 -10.73
C MET A 102 -22.65 -6.37 -11.67
#